data_AF-J7IUH7-F1
#
_entry.id   AF-J7IUH7-F1
#
_cell.length_a   1.000
_cell.length_b   1.000
_cell.length_c   1.000
_cell.angle_alpha   90.00
_cell.angle_beta   90.00
_cell.angle_gamma   90.00
#
_symmetry.space_group_name_H-M   'P 1'
#
loop_
_entity.id
_entity.type
_entity.pdbx_description
1 polymer ?
#
loop_
_entity_poly.entity_id
_entity_poly.type
_entity_poly.pdbx_seq_one_letter_code
_entity_poly.pdbx_strand_id
1 'polypeptide(L)' 'MGKISLDERLKREKEKLHRLVEEAINNGIPIIQDEAVMRQNRKVDVLVVRLQKELGQHMRKE' A
#
# COMPACT_ATOMS: atom_id res chain seq x y z
N MET A 1 0.46 2.41 24.12
CA MET A 1 0.76 2.74 22.71
C MET A 1 -0.08 1.80 21.85
N GLY A 2 -1.17 2.30 21.27
CA GLY A 2 -2.13 1.47 20.54
C GLY A 2 -1.49 0.84 19.30
N LYS A 3 -1.66 -0.47 19.12
CA LYS A 3 -1.35 -1.16 17.85
C LYS A 3 -2.19 -0.49 16.76
N ILE A 4 -1.53 0.23 15.84
CA ILE A 4 -2.18 0.68 14.60
C ILE A 4 -2.64 -0.58 13.87
N SER A 5 -3.93 -0.66 13.54
CA SER A 5 -4.47 -1.82 12.82
C SER A 5 -3.80 -1.92 11.44
N LEU A 6 -3.73 -3.13 10.89
CA LEU A 6 -3.16 -3.32 9.55
C LEU A 6 -3.92 -2.53 8.49
N ASP A 7 -5.24 -2.32 8.68
CA ASP A 7 -6.07 -1.47 7.84
C ASP A 7 -5.67 0.01 7.90
N GLU A 8 -5.46 0.54 9.10
CA GLU A 8 -5.04 1.95 9.27
C GLU A 8 -3.65 2.17 8.67
N ARG A 9 -2.75 1.19 8.83
CA ARG A 9 -1.43 1.22 8.21
C ARG A 9 -1.53 1.15 6.69
N LEU A 10 -2.40 0.30 6.13
CA LEU A 10 -2.64 0.23 4.69
C LEU A 10 -3.17 1.57 4.15
N LYS A 11 -4.12 2.21 4.86
CA LYS A 11 -4.67 3.51 4.48
C LYS A 11 -3.58 4.58 4.37
N ARG A 12 -2.72 4.69 5.39
CA ARG A 12 -1.60 5.65 5.39
C ARG A 12 -0.62 5.41 4.25
N GLU A 13 -0.28 4.15 3.97
CA GLU A 13 0.66 3.83 2.88
C GLU A 13 0.04 4.05 1.49
N LYS A 14 -1.28 3.87 1.33
CA LYS A 14 -2.02 4.25 0.11
C LYS A 14 -2.07 5.76 -0.10
N GLU A 15 -2.30 6.54 0.95
CA GLU A 15 -2.28 8.02 0.87
C GLU A 15 -0.90 8.53 0.43
N LYS A 16 0.19 7.95 0.94
CA LYS A 16 1.55 8.27 0.48
C LYS A 16 1.76 7.91 -0.99
N LEU A 17 1.31 6.73 -1.41
CA LEU A 17 1.40 6.31 -2.80
C LEU A 17 0.66 7.28 -3.72
N HIS A 18 -0.53 7.74 -3.33
CA HIS A 18 -1.33 8.68 -4.10
C HIS A 18 -0.59 9.99 -4.34
N ARG A 19 0.02 10.57 -3.29
CA ARG A 19 0.81 11.81 -3.41
C ARG A 19 2.00 11.66 -4.35
N LEU A 20 2.72 10.54 -4.27
CA LEU A 20 3.85 10.27 -5.16
C LEU A 20 3.40 10.10 -6.62
N VAL A 21 2.24 9.48 -6.85
CA VAL A 21 1.66 9.35 -8.19
C VAL A 21 1.24 10.71 -8.74
N GLU A 22 0.59 11.57 -7.94
CA GLU A 22 0.25 12.94 -8.34
C GLU A 22 1.51 13.74 -8.70
N GLU A 23 2.55 13.65 -7.88
CA GLU A 23 3.83 14.32 -8.14
C GLU A 23 4.48 13.84 -9.45
N ALA A 24 4.54 12.51 -9.67
CA ALA A 24 5.07 11.95 -10.91
C ALA A 24 4.28 12.43 -12.14
N ILE A 25 2.94 12.42 -12.06
CA ILE A 25 2.07 12.89 -13.15
C ILE A 25 2.30 14.38 -13.41
N ASN A 26 2.35 15.22 -12.37
CA ASN A 26 2.58 16.66 -12.50
C ASN A 26 3.94 16.98 -13.13
N ASN A 27 4.94 16.13 -12.88
CA ASN A 27 6.28 16.25 -13.47
C ASN A 27 6.40 15.57 -14.85
N GLY A 28 5.32 14.97 -15.38
CA GLY A 28 5.33 14.24 -16.65
C GLY A 28 6.16 12.95 -16.63
N ILE A 29 6.46 12.42 -15.45
CA ILE A 29 7.23 11.20 -15.26
C ILE A 29 6.27 10.00 -15.35
N PRO A 30 6.52 9.03 -16.24
CA PRO A 30 5.75 7.79 -16.26
C PRO A 30 5.87 7.08 -14.91
N ILE A 31 4.74 6.74 -14.30
CA ILE A 31 4.65 6.14 -12.96
C ILE A 31 5.58 4.92 -12.79
N ILE A 32 5.71 4.11 -13.85
CA ILE A 32 6.55 2.90 -13.86
C ILE A 32 8.07 3.19 -13.85
N GLN A 33 8.45 4.42 -14.20
CA GLN A 33 9.83 4.90 -14.21
C GLN A 33 10.17 5.65 -12.91
N ASP A 34 9.17 6.05 -12.13
CA ASP A 34 9.38 6.67 -10.84
C ASP A 34 9.70 5.62 -9.76
N GLU A 35 10.96 5.54 -9.36
CA GLU A 35 11.38 4.57 -8.35
C GLU A 35 10.72 4.78 -6.98
N ALA A 36 10.39 6.01 -6.60
CA ALA A 36 9.75 6.30 -5.32
C ALA A 36 8.33 5.73 -5.31
N VAL A 37 7.60 5.92 -6.42
CA VAL A 37 6.29 5.30 -6.63
C VAL A 37 6.41 3.78 -6.62
N MET A 38 7.37 3.20 -7.36
CA MET A 38 7.53 1.74 -7.43
C MET A 38 7.88 1.11 -6.07
N ARG A 39 8.74 1.76 -5.28
CA ARG A 39 9.05 1.31 -3.91
C ARG A 39 7.85 1.38 -2.99
N GLN A 40 7.07 2.46 -3.09
CA GLN A 40 5.87 2.64 -2.26
C GLN A 40 4.75 1.66 -2.66
N ASN A 41 4.58 1.42 -3.96
CA ASN A 41 3.63 0.45 -4.51
C ASN A 41 3.90 -0.95 -3.94
N ARG A 42 5.16 -1.41 -3.96
CA ARG A 42 5.55 -2.71 -3.37
C ARG A 42 5.23 -2.83 -1.88
N LYS A 43 5.31 -1.73 -1.11
CA LYS A 43 4.92 -1.75 0.31
C LYS A 43 3.41 -1.95 0.48
N VAL A 44 2.61 -1.29 -0.35
CA VAL A 44 1.16 -1.45 -0.37
C VAL A 44 0.79 -2.90 -0.73
N ASP A 45 1.42 -3.48 -1.76
CA ASP A 45 1.19 -4.87 -2.17
C ASP A 45 1.47 -5.86 -1.04
N VAL A 46 2.59 -5.72 -0.33
CA VAL A 46 2.94 -6.59 0.80
C VAL A 46 1.89 -6.49 1.92
N LEU A 47 1.35 -5.29 2.18
CA LEU A 47 0.31 -5.11 3.19
C LEU A 47 -1.02 -5.74 2.77
N VAL A 48 -1.41 -5.59 1.51
CA VAL A 48 -2.62 -6.22 0.96
C VAL A 48 -2.53 -7.74 1.05
N VAL A 49 -1.40 -8.33 0.66
CA VAL A 49 -1.19 -9.79 0.75
C VAL A 49 -1.27 -10.29 2.19
N ARG A 50 -0.75 -9.52 3.16
CA ARG A 50 -0.86 -9.89 4.59
C ARG A 50 -2.30 -9.85 5.07
N LEU A 51 -3.05 -8.79 4.76
CA LEU A 51 -4.47 -8.67 5.10
C LEU A 51 -5.30 -9.79 4.47
N GLN A 52 -5.08 -10.09 3.19
CA GLN A 52 -5.75 -11.20 2.52
C GLN A 52 -5.44 -12.56 3.15
N LYS A 53 -4.19 -12.77 3.60
CA LYS A 53 -3.83 -14.00 4.32
C LYS A 53 -4.52 -14.10 5.67
N GLU A 54 -4.62 -13.01 6.42
CA GLU A 54 -5.34 -12.98 7.71
C GLU A 54 -6.84 -13.25 7.52
N LEU A 55 -7.47 -12.59 6.53
CA LEU A 55 -8.87 -12.83 6.17
C LEU A 55 -9.10 -14.28 5.70
N GLY A 56 -8.27 -14.78 4.79
CA GLY A 56 -8.36 -16.14 4.29
C GLY A 56 -8.01 -17.22 5.32
N GLN A 57 -7.25 -16.89 6.36
CA GLN A 57 -7.05 -17.76 7.52
C GLN A 57 -8.26 -17.76 8.45
N HIS A 58 -8.95 -16.63 8.60
CA HIS A 58 -10.20 -16.54 9.34
C HIS A 58 -11.30 -17.39 8.69
N MET A 59 -11.48 -17.29 7.37
CA MET A 59 -12.53 -18.02 6.63
C MET A 59 -12.33 -19.55 6.57
N ARG A 60 -11.13 -20.08 6.88
CA ARG A 60 -10.87 -21.54 6.91
C ARG A 60 -11.01 -22.16 8.30
N LYS A 61 -11.31 -21.37 9.33
CA LYS A 61 -11.47 -21.83 10.71
C LYS A 61 -12.94 -21.86 11.16
N GLU A 62 -13.86 -21.56 10.26
CA GLU A 62 -15.31 -21.73 10.42
C GLU A 62 -15.77 -22.99 9.67
#